data_AF-A0A9D4EHX1-F1
#
_entry.id   AF-A0A9D4EHX1-F1
#
_cell.length_a   1.000
_cell.length_b   1.000
_cell.length_c   1.000
_cell.angle_alpha   90.00
_cell.angle_beta   90.00
_cell.angle_gamma   90.00
#
_symmetry.space_group_name_H-M   'P 1'
#
loop_
_entity.id
_entity.type
_entity.pdbx_description
1 polymer ?
#
loop_
_entity_poly.entity_id
_entity_poly.type
_entity_poly.pdbx_seq_one_letter_code
_entity_poly.pdbx_strand_id
1 'polypeptide(L)'
;MITGIQRTVQEVQVGPTYSSNIEDQDVEVTTIPPPIPKPGQAGLDTTGKEFVFFDLETRGLEHTSHIIQIAAVHSTGQFSTYVMHEKKISLQASEITGVTVVSDSMLVKRQTLHWPKASGAYVMILCPSCVRA
;
A
#
# COMPACT_ATOMS: atom_id res chain seq x y z
N MET A 1 -9.54 -22.63 -26.20
CA MET A 1 -10.14 -21.28 -26.30
C MET A 1 -10.09 -20.67 -24.90
N ILE A 2 -9.25 -19.67 -24.66
CA ILE A 2 -9.15 -18.98 -23.36
C ILE A 2 -9.84 -17.63 -23.53
N THR A 3 -10.98 -17.45 -22.88
CA THR A 3 -11.72 -16.19 -22.82
C THR A 3 -11.04 -15.26 -21.82
N GLY A 4 -10.40 -14.20 -22.31
CA GLY A 4 -9.82 -13.15 -21.48
C GLY A 4 -10.93 -12.32 -20.83
N ILE A 5 -10.94 -12.26 -19.50
CA ILE A 5 -11.79 -11.31 -18.75
C ILE A 5 -11.08 -9.96 -18.80
N GLN A 6 -11.60 -9.05 -19.62
CA GLN A 6 -11.13 -7.67 -19.68
C GLN A 6 -11.66 -6.94 -18.44
N ARG A 7 -10.81 -6.79 -17.42
CA ARG A 7 -11.13 -5.98 -16.25
C ARG A 7 -11.06 -4.51 -16.65
N THR A 8 -12.21 -3.84 -16.64
CA THR A 8 -12.30 -2.39 -16.78
C THR A 8 -11.76 -1.76 -15.50
N VAL A 9 -10.62 -1.09 -15.58
CA VAL A 9 -10.12 -0.24 -14.50
C VAL A 9 -10.90 1.08 -14.58
N GLN A 10 -11.74 1.34 -13.58
CA GLN A 10 -12.45 2.61 -13.47
C GLN A 10 -11.63 3.53 -12.56
N GLU A 11 -11.07 4.57 -13.15
CA GLU A 11 -10.35 5.61 -12.41
C GLU A 11 -11.34 6.36 -11.51
N VAL A 12 -11.05 6.40 -10.20
CA VAL A 12 -11.83 7.19 -9.25
C VAL A 12 -11.23 8.58 -9.21
N GLN A 13 -11.94 9.53 -9.82
CA GLN A 13 -11.58 10.93 -9.84
C GLN A 13 -11.88 11.57 -8.47
N VAL A 14 -10.85 12.09 -7.78
CA VAL A 14 -10.98 12.71 -6.46
C VAL A 14 -10.52 14.16 -6.50
N GLY A 15 -11.40 15.08 -6.12
CA GLY A 15 -11.10 16.51 -5.97
C GLY A 15 -12.18 17.43 -6.57
N PRO A 16 -12.23 18.71 -6.13
CA PRO A 16 -13.22 19.68 -6.61
C PRO A 16 -13.09 19.99 -8.11
N THR A 17 -11.93 19.67 -8.71
CA THR A 17 -11.64 19.81 -10.14
C THR A 17 -12.57 19.00 -11.05
N TYR A 18 -13.24 17.96 -10.52
CA TYR A 18 -14.15 17.09 -11.28
C TYR A 18 -15.62 17.46 -11.13
N SER A 19 -15.92 18.56 -10.44
CA SER A 19 -17.29 19.05 -10.26
C SER A 19 -17.81 19.58 -11.59
N SER A 20 -19.02 19.18 -12.00
CA SER A 20 -19.70 19.63 -13.23
C SER A 20 -20.04 21.13 -13.29
N ASN A 21 -19.69 21.89 -12.25
CA ASN A 21 -20.11 23.27 -12.03
C ASN A 21 -18.98 24.28 -12.33
N ILE A 22 -17.98 23.89 -13.11
CA ILE A 22 -17.06 24.84 -13.72
C ILE A 22 -17.80 25.44 -14.91
N GLU A 23 -18.61 26.47 -14.66
CA GLU A 23 -19.17 27.29 -15.73
C GLU A 23 -18.00 28.04 -16.39
N ASP A 24 -17.83 27.83 -17.70
CA ASP A 24 -16.94 28.64 -18.52
C ASP A 24 -17.43 30.08 -18.45
N GLN A 25 -16.75 30.92 -17.66
CA GLN A 25 -16.86 32.36 -17.89
C GLN A 25 -16.23 32.62 -19.25
N ASP A 26 -17.03 33.09 -20.21
CA ASP A 26 -16.58 33.58 -21.51
C ASP A 26 -15.67 34.80 -21.32
N VAL A 27 -14.45 34.55 -20.84
CA VAL A 27 -13.36 35.50 -20.85
C VAL A 27 -12.79 35.43 -22.26
N GLU A 28 -12.81 36.54 -22.98
CA GLU A 28 -12.18 36.68 -24.28
C GLU A 28 -10.66 36.51 -24.13
N VAL A 29 -10.18 35.26 -24.18
CA VAL A 29 -8.76 34.92 -24.08
C VAL A 29 -8.11 35.22 -25.42
N THR A 30 -7.69 36.46 -25.62
CA THR A 30 -7.01 36.89 -26.86
C THR A 30 -5.61 36.31 -27.03
N THR A 31 -5.00 35.80 -25.96
CA THR A 31 -3.64 35.24 -25.97
C THR A 31 -3.49 34.10 -24.97
N ILE A 32 -3.07 32.93 -25.45
CA ILE A 32 -2.67 31.80 -24.59
C ILE A 32 -1.34 32.19 -23.92
N PRO A 33 -1.25 32.17 -22.58
CA PRO A 33 0.02 32.41 -21.90
C PRO A 33 1.04 31.33 -22.30
N PRO A 34 2.34 31.68 -22.37
CA PRO A 34 3.36 30.71 -22.72
C PRO A 34 3.31 29.51 -21.75
N PRO A 35 3.60 28.29 -22.23
CA PRO A 35 3.59 27.10 -21.39
C PRO A 35 4.44 27.32 -20.14
N ILE A 36 3.90 26.99 -18.98
CA ILE A 36 4.69 26.93 -17.75
C ILE A 36 5.84 25.94 -18.00
N PRO A 37 7.10 26.33 -17.79
CA PRO A 37 8.23 25.42 -17.94
C PRO A 37 7.97 24.18 -17.08
N LYS A 38 8.08 22.99 -17.69
CA LYS A 38 8.01 21.74 -16.91
C LYS A 38 9.04 21.84 -15.79
N PRO A 39 8.70 21.43 -14.55
CA PRO A 39 9.69 21.32 -13.49
C PRO A 39 10.89 20.55 -14.03
N GLY A 40 12.09 21.12 -13.87
CA GLY A 40 13.31 20.42 -14.25
C GLY A 40 13.37 19.10 -13.49
N GLN A 41 13.63 18.00 -14.18
CA GLN A 41 14.00 16.76 -13.51
C GLN A 41 15.37 16.99 -12.88
N ALA A 42 15.37 17.33 -11.59
CA ALA A 42 16.59 17.32 -10.80
C ALA A 42 16.90 15.86 -10.46
N GLY A 43 18.13 15.43 -10.73
CA GLY A 43 18.62 14.15 -10.20
C GLY A 43 18.51 14.17 -8.68
N LEU A 44 18.01 13.09 -8.10
CA LEU A 44 18.04 12.92 -6.66
C LEU A 44 19.51 12.69 -6.26
N ASP A 45 20.08 13.55 -5.42
CA ASP A 45 21.40 13.27 -4.84
C ASP A 45 21.28 12.11 -3.85
N THR A 46 21.76 10.96 -4.27
CA THR A 46 21.76 9.73 -3.48
C THR A 46 23.10 9.50 -2.79
N THR A 47 24.03 10.45 -2.86
CA THR A 47 25.37 10.32 -2.24
C THR A 47 25.22 10.20 -0.72
N GLY A 48 25.75 9.11 -0.16
CA GLY A 48 25.64 8.83 1.28
C GLY A 48 24.24 8.50 1.77
N LYS A 49 23.30 8.14 0.88
CA LYS A 49 21.96 7.67 1.24
C LYS A 49 21.89 6.15 1.17
N GLU A 50 21.11 5.56 2.07
CA GLU A 50 20.80 4.14 2.03
C GLU A 50 19.47 3.89 1.34
N PHE A 51 19.44 2.89 0.47
CA PHE A 51 18.22 2.44 -0.17
C PHE A 51 17.58 1.35 0.66
N VAL A 52 16.30 1.55 0.97
CA VAL A 52 15.46 0.55 1.62
C VAL A 52 14.39 0.17 0.63
N PHE A 53 14.35 -1.11 0.27
CA PHE A 53 13.27 -1.68 -0.52
C PHE A 53 12.25 -2.23 0.46
N PHE A 54 10.99 -1.80 0.34
CA PHE A 54 9.93 -2.25 1.22
C PHE A 54 8.69 -2.64 0.44
N ASP A 55 7.91 -3.52 1.04
CA ASP A 55 6.63 -3.97 0.53
C ASP A 55 5.62 -4.09 1.68
N LEU A 56 4.35 -3.85 1.35
CA LEU A 56 3.25 -3.80 2.30
C LEU A 56 2.14 -4.75 1.87
N GLU A 57 1.76 -5.64 2.78
CA GLU A 57 0.54 -6.43 2.62
C GLU A 57 -0.60 -5.74 3.35
N THR A 58 -1.78 -5.74 2.75
CA THR A 58 -2.97 -5.08 3.30
C THR A 58 -4.17 -6.02 3.33
N ARG A 59 -5.23 -5.62 4.05
CA ARG A 59 -6.48 -6.39 4.12
C ARG A 59 -7.27 -6.46 2.81
N GLY A 60 -6.92 -5.63 1.83
CA GLY A 60 -7.72 -5.33 0.66
C GLY A 60 -7.30 -4.00 0.03
N LEU A 61 -7.90 -3.64 -1.10
CA LEU A 61 -7.45 -2.54 -1.96
C LEU A 61 -7.99 -1.14 -1.59
N GLU A 62 -8.80 -1.05 -0.55
CA GLU A 62 -9.38 0.23 -0.10
C GLU A 62 -8.32 1.17 0.47
N HIS A 63 -8.48 2.48 0.29
CA HIS A 63 -7.56 3.48 0.87
C HIS A 63 -7.55 3.49 2.41
N THR A 64 -8.60 2.97 3.04
CA THR A 64 -8.72 2.80 4.51
C THR A 64 -8.34 1.39 4.97
N SER A 65 -7.75 0.58 4.08
CA SER A 65 -7.29 -0.77 4.38
C SER A 65 -6.16 -0.72 5.40
N HIS A 66 -6.12 -1.71 6.28
CA HIS A 66 -5.07 -1.80 7.30
C HIS A 66 -3.91 -2.62 6.74
N ILE A 67 -2.70 -2.21 7.08
CA ILE A 67 -1.47 -2.97 6.83
C ILE A 67 -1.49 -4.19 7.74
N ILE A 68 -1.20 -5.37 7.18
CA ILE A 68 -1.14 -6.67 7.88
C ILE A 68 0.28 -7.24 7.94
N GLN A 69 1.16 -6.79 7.06
CA GLN A 69 2.58 -7.12 7.08
C GLN A 69 3.40 -5.95 6.54
N ILE A 70 4.57 -5.74 7.13
CA ILE A 70 5.60 -4.84 6.62
C ILE A 70 6.86 -5.68 6.38
N ALA A 71 7.40 -5.63 5.17
CA ALA A 71 8.70 -6.20 4.86
C ALA A 71 9.61 -5.11 4.29
N ALA A 72 10.87 -5.11 4.71
CA ALA A 72 11.88 -4.20 4.22
C ALA A 72 13.25 -4.88 4.17
N VAL A 73 14.07 -4.50 3.20
CA VAL A 73 15.47 -4.92 3.07
C VAL A 73 16.33 -3.71 2.74
N HIS A 74 17.51 -3.66 3.35
CA HIS A 74 18.57 -2.71 3.05
C HIS A 74 19.89 -3.45 2.88
N SER A 75 20.97 -2.72 2.59
CA SER A 75 22.32 -3.25 2.31
C SER A 75 22.80 -4.40 3.23
N THR A 76 22.58 -4.32 4.54
CA THR A 76 23.14 -5.26 5.53
C THR A 76 22.09 -5.96 6.41
N GLY A 77 20.82 -5.90 6.04
CA GLY A 77 19.75 -6.24 6.97
C GLY A 77 18.38 -6.27 6.36
N GLN A 78 17.50 -7.01 7.02
CA GLN A 78 16.13 -7.20 6.61
C GLN A 78 15.20 -7.17 7.81
N PHE A 79 13.97 -6.75 7.55
CA PHE A 79 12.91 -6.61 8.51
C PHE A 79 11.64 -7.21 7.90
N SER A 80 10.96 -8.08 8.63
CA SER A 80 9.67 -8.61 8.20
C SER A 80 8.84 -8.86 9.44
N THR A 81 7.68 -8.20 9.52
CA THR A 81 6.80 -8.29 10.68
C THR A 81 5.35 -8.32 10.27
N TYR A 82 4.55 -9.03 11.05
CA TYR A 82 3.09 -9.03 10.93
C TYR A 82 2.48 -8.04 11.91
N VAL A 83 1.36 -7.44 11.50
CA VAL A 83 0.59 -6.46 12.26
C VAL A 83 -0.83 -6.99 12.45
N MET A 84 -1.20 -7.28 13.70
CA MET A 84 -2.57 -7.69 14.02
C MET A 84 -3.48 -6.48 14.12
N HIS A 85 -4.70 -6.64 13.66
CA HIS A 85 -5.78 -5.67 13.82
C HIS A 85 -7.08 -6.40 14.18
N GLU A 86 -8.07 -5.68 14.70
CA GLU A 86 -9.34 -6.26 15.12
C GLU A 86 -10.30 -6.60 13.95
N LYS A 87 -10.02 -6.09 12.75
CA LYS A 87 -10.92 -6.26 11.58
C LYS A 87 -10.68 -7.62 10.87
N LYS A 88 -11.65 -8.15 10.11
CA LYS A 88 -11.51 -9.45 9.37
C LYS A 88 -10.89 -9.33 7.97
N ILE A 89 -9.75 -9.94 7.66
CA ILE A 89 -9.09 -9.79 6.33
C ILE A 89 -10.09 -10.20 5.23
N SER A 90 -10.14 -9.46 4.11
CA SER A 90 -11.05 -9.82 3.01
C SER A 90 -10.68 -11.18 2.43
N LEU A 91 -11.65 -11.91 1.86
CA LEU A 91 -11.39 -13.23 1.30
C LEU A 91 -10.31 -13.18 0.20
N GLN A 92 -10.43 -12.23 -0.72
CA GLN A 92 -9.47 -12.04 -1.81
C GLN A 92 -8.06 -11.73 -1.30
N ALA A 93 -7.92 -10.83 -0.31
CA ALA A 93 -6.61 -10.54 0.27
C ALA A 93 -6.06 -11.75 1.03
N SER A 94 -6.91 -12.53 1.70
CA SER A 94 -6.49 -13.76 2.37
C SER A 94 -5.98 -14.81 1.39
N GLU A 95 -6.59 -14.93 0.21
CA GLU A 95 -6.16 -15.84 -0.85
C GLU A 95 -4.81 -15.43 -1.46
N ILE A 96 -4.58 -14.14 -1.64
CA ILE A 96 -3.33 -13.59 -2.21
C ILE A 96 -2.19 -13.68 -1.19
N THR A 97 -2.41 -13.16 0.02
CA THR A 97 -1.37 -13.02 1.06
C THR A 97 -1.15 -14.31 1.85
N GLY A 98 -2.14 -15.21 1.85
CA GLY A 98 -2.15 -16.39 2.71
C GLY A 98 -2.37 -16.08 4.19
N VAL A 99 -2.73 -14.84 4.54
CA VAL A 99 -2.96 -14.39 5.91
C VAL A 99 -4.45 -14.41 6.22
N THR A 100 -4.82 -15.03 7.34
CA THR A 100 -6.19 -15.01 7.88
C THR A 100 -6.17 -14.65 9.36
N VAL A 101 -7.28 -14.06 9.83
CA VAL A 101 -7.49 -13.77 11.26
C VAL A 101 -8.69 -14.59 11.73
N VAL A 102 -8.47 -15.43 12.73
CA VAL A 102 -9.51 -16.27 13.36
C VAL A 102 -9.49 -15.98 14.85
N SER A 103 -10.59 -15.38 15.34
CA SER A 103 -10.68 -14.86 16.71
C SER A 103 -9.51 -13.90 17.01
N ASP A 104 -8.64 -14.24 17.96
CA ASP A 104 -7.48 -13.43 18.37
C ASP A 104 -6.15 -13.97 17.83
N SER A 105 -6.20 -14.84 16.82
CA SER A 105 -5.01 -15.49 16.24
C SER A 105 -4.90 -15.18 14.76
N MET A 106 -3.70 -14.79 14.33
CA MET A 106 -3.35 -14.68 12.93
C MET A 106 -2.74 -15.99 12.44
N LEU A 107 -3.22 -16.47 11.29
CA LEU A 107 -2.66 -17.63 10.60
C LEU A 107 -2.02 -17.18 9.30
N VAL A 108 -0.77 -17.59 9.07
CA VAL A 108 -0.01 -17.33 7.84
C VAL A 108 0.25 -18.66 7.16
N LYS A 109 -0.25 -18.84 5.94
CA LYS A 109 -0.13 -20.10 5.18
C LYS A 109 -0.53 -21.33 6.02
N ARG A 110 -1.57 -21.17 6.84
CA ARG A 110 -2.12 -22.16 7.79
C ARG A 110 -1.25 -22.46 9.03
N GLN A 111 -0.20 -21.69 9.28
CA GLN A 111 0.57 -21.74 10.52
C GLN A 111 0.12 -20.62 11.46
N THR A 112 -0.18 -20.95 12.71
CA THR A 112 -0.56 -19.97 13.71
C THR A 112 0.65 -19.17 14.15
N LEU A 113 0.56 -17.84 14.08
CA LEU A 113 1.53 -16.96 14.73
C LEU A 113 1.19 -16.87 16.21
N HIS A 114 2.14 -17.26 17.07
CA HIS A 114 1.97 -17.12 18.52
C HIS A 114 2.11 -15.66 18.93
N TRP A 115 0.98 -15.07 19.33
CA TRP A 115 0.91 -13.68 19.74
C TRP A 115 1.18 -13.51 21.24
N PRO A 116 2.18 -12.70 21.66
CA PRO A 116 2.32 -12.35 23.06
C PRO A 116 1.12 -11.48 23.45
N LYS A 117 0.38 -11.89 24.49
CA LYS A 117 -0.78 -11.13 25.00
C LYS A 117 -0.30 -9.78 25.56
N ALA A 118 -0.35 -8.73 24.74
CA ALA A 118 -0.26 -7.35 25.18
C ALA A 118 -1.62 -6.68 24.94
N SER A 119 -2.23 -6.20 26.01
CA SER A 119 -3.49 -5.47 25.97
C SER A 119 -3.27 -4.11 25.30
N GLY A 120 -3.90 -3.89 24.14
CA GLY A 120 -4.14 -2.55 23.60
C GLY A 120 -3.09 -1.95 22.66
N ALA A 121 -2.19 -2.74 22.06
CA ALA A 121 -1.23 -2.23 21.07
C ALA A 121 -1.13 -3.15 19.85
N TYR A 122 -0.94 -2.56 18.66
CA TYR A 122 -0.41 -3.24 17.50
C TYR A 122 0.90 -3.91 17.91
N VAL A 123 0.93 -5.23 18.05
CA VAL A 123 2.18 -5.93 18.35
C VAL A 123 2.85 -6.26 17.02
N MET A 124 4.16 -6.07 16.96
CA MET A 124 4.96 -6.46 15.81
C MET A 124 5.60 -7.80 16.14
N ILE A 125 5.29 -8.83 15.37
CA ILE A 125 5.98 -10.12 15.47
C ILE A 125 6.99 -10.22 14.33
N LEU A 126 8.27 -10.12 14.69
CA LEU A 126 9.38 -10.36 13.78
C LEU A 126 9.31 -11.79 13.25
N CYS A 127 9.34 -11.94 11.92
CA CYS A 127 9.45 -13.22 11.24
C CYS A 127 10.81 -13.86 11.60
N PRO A 128 10.87 -14.93 12.42
CA PRO A 128 12.14 -15.45 12.94
C PRO A 128 13.02 -16.04 11.83
N SER A 129 12.41 -16.56 10.77
CA SER A 129 13.08 -17.07 9.57
C SER A 129 13.75 -15.98 8.73
N CYS A 130 13.50 -14.70 9.03
CA CYS A 130 14.12 -13.56 8.36
C CYS A 130 15.28 -12.95 9.16
N VAL A 131 15.76 -13.57 10.25
CA VAL A 131 16.83 -12.99 11.09
C VAL A 131 18.21 -13.62 10.84
N ARG A 132 18.43 -14.29 9.70
CA ARG A 132 19.76 -14.77 9.32
C ARG A 132 20.26 -13.98 8.12
N ALA A 133 21.23 -13.12 8.39
CA ALA A 133 22.16 -12.54 7.43
C ALA A 133 23.08 -13.64 6.86
#